data_AF-A0A7X6YFT6-F1
#
_entry.id   AF-A0A7X6YFT6-F1
#
_cell.length_a   1.000
_cell.length_b   1.000
_cell.length_c   1.000
_cell.angle_alpha   90.00
_cell.angle_beta   90.00
_cell.angle_gamma   90.00
#
_symmetry.space_group_name_H-M   'P 1'
#
loop_
_entity.id
_entity.type
_entity.pdbx_description
1 polymer ?
#
loop_
_entity_poly.entity_id
_entity_poly.type
_entity_poly.pdbx_seq_one_letter_code
_entity_poly.pdbx_strand_id
1 'polypeptide(L)' 'MDQATHNKIVSFIWGIADDVLRDLFKRGKYPDVILPMFVLRRMDAVLEPTKQAVLDTKAMLDKA' A
#
# COMPACT_ATOMS: atom_id res chain seq x y z
N MET A 1 -14.91 -6.85 13.02
CA MET A 1 -13.78 -6.03 13.49
C MET A 1 -14.33 -5.14 14.61
N ASP A 2 -13.69 -5.13 15.77
CA ASP A 2 -14.10 -4.26 16.89
C ASP A 2 -13.93 -2.77 16.54
N GLN A 3 -14.93 -1.94 16.84
CA GLN A 3 -14.97 -0.52 16.44
C GLN A 3 -13.82 0.28 17.07
N ALA A 4 -13.45 -0.06 18.32
CA ALA A 4 -12.33 0.60 18.99
C ALA A 4 -11.00 0.26 18.31
N THR A 5 -10.83 -0.98 17.87
CA THR A 5 -9.67 -1.41 17.08
C THR A 5 -9.61 -0.72 15.71
N HIS A 6 -10.74 -0.60 15.01
CA HIS A 6 -10.81 0.12 13.74
C HIS A 6 -10.40 1.60 13.88
N ASN A 7 -10.96 2.30 14.88
CA ASN A 7 -10.65 3.71 15.13
C ASN A 7 -9.15 3.91 15.48
N LYS A 8 -8.54 2.99 16.23
CA LYS A 8 -7.10 3.03 16.51
C LYS A 8 -6.25 2.92 15.24
N ILE A 9 -6.60 2.02 14.33
CA ILE A 9 -5.88 1.86 13.05
C ILE A 9 -6.02 3.12 12.20
N VAL A 10 -7.22 3.68 12.11
CA VAL A 10 -7.46 4.92 11.36
C VAL A 10 -6.64 6.08 11.93
N SER A 11 -6.65 6.28 13.25
CA SER A 11 -5.85 7.33 13.90
C SER A 11 -4.35 7.13 13.70
N PHE A 12 -3.86 5.88 13.73
CA PHE A 12 -2.45 5.57 13.48
C PHE A 12 -2.03 5.91 12.04
N ILE A 13 -2.86 5.56 11.04
CA ILE A 13 -2.60 5.87 9.64
C ILE A 13 -2.57 7.39 9.41
N TRP A 14 -3.53 8.13 9.97
CA TRP A 14 -3.55 9.59 9.89
C TRP A 14 -2.35 10.22 10.61
N GLY A 15 -1.92 9.68 11.75
CA GLY A 15 -0.72 10.13 12.47
C GLY A 15 0.56 10.02 11.64
N ILE A 16 0.78 8.88 10.99
CA ILE A 16 1.95 8.70 10.10
C ILE A 16 1.89 9.65 8.91
N ALA A 17 0.72 9.79 8.29
CA ALA A 17 0.53 10.70 7.16
C ALA A 17 0.82 12.15 7.57
N ASP A 18 0.41 12.54 8.77
CA ASP A 18 0.67 13.87 9.30
C ASP A 18 2.15 14.09 9.62
N ASP A 19 2.81 13.14 10.28
CA ASP A 19 4.24 13.24 10.64
C ASP A 19 5.18 13.24 9.41
N VAL A 20 4.89 12.43 8.40
CA VAL A 20 5.81 12.23 7.26
C VAL A 20 5.49 13.17 6.10
N LEU A 21 4.23 13.52 5.86
CA LEU A 21 3.84 14.19 4.61
C LEU A 21 3.44 15.66 4.80
N ARG A 22 3.02 16.08 5.99
CA ARG A 22 2.46 17.44 6.19
C ARG A 22 3.52 18.54 6.20
N ASP A 23 4.73 18.25 6.70
CA ASP A 23 5.84 19.22 6.73
C ASP A 23 6.75 19.12 5.49
N LEU A 24 6.71 18.00 4.76
CA LEU A 24 7.53 17.77 3.56
C LEU A 24 6.80 18.11 2.25
N PHE A 25 5.46 18.03 2.22
CA PHE A 25 4.67 18.27 1.01
C PHE A 25 3.55 19.29 1.24
N LYS A 26 3.37 20.21 0.29
CA LYS A 26 2.19 21.09 0.27
C LYS A 26 0.93 20.22 0.25
N ARG A 27 -0.14 20.61 0.96
CA ARG A 27 -1.41 19.86 1.07
C ARG A 27 -1.97 19.34 -0.27
N GLY A 28 -1.77 20.08 -1.37
CA GLY A 28 -2.18 19.67 -2.72
C GLY A 28 -1.33 18.59 -3.39
N LYS A 29 -0.14 18.26 -2.83
CA LYS A 29 0.79 17.25 -3.33
C LYS A 29 0.68 15.90 -2.62
N TYR A 30 -0.09 15.83 -1.52
CA TYR A 30 -0.36 14.58 -0.82
C TYR A 30 -1.02 13.51 -1.71
N PRO A 31 -2.05 13.82 -2.52
CA PRO A 31 -2.66 12.84 -3.43
C PRO A 31 -1.67 12.24 -4.42
N ASP A 32 -0.73 13.05 -4.94
CA ASP A 32 0.29 12.62 -5.91
C ASP A 32 1.20 11.51 -5.33
N VAL A 33 1.34 11.43 -4.01
CA VAL A 33 2.17 10.43 -3.32
C VAL A 33 1.36 9.24 -2.84
N ILE A 34 0.22 9.48 -2.18
CA ILE A 34 -0.55 8.39 -1.56
C ILE A 34 -1.24 7.50 -2.60
N LEU A 35 -1.76 8.08 -3.70
CA LEU A 35 -2.49 7.34 -4.73
C LEU A 35 -1.65 6.24 -5.41
N PRO A 36 -0.43 6.51 -5.93
CA PRO A 36 0.37 5.45 -6.52
C PRO A 36 0.74 4.37 -5.50
N MET A 37 1.05 4.75 -4.26
CA MET A 37 1.34 3.78 -3.19
C MET A 37 0.14 2.88 -2.88
N PHE A 38 -1.08 3.45 -2.90
CA PHE A 38 -2.31 2.69 -2.68
C PHE A 38 -2.59 1.71 -3.82
N VAL A 39 -2.34 2.13 -5.07
CA VAL A 39 -2.47 1.26 -6.25
C VAL A 39 -1.51 0.07 -6.16
N LEU A 40 -0.24 0.32 -5.82
CA LEU A 40 0.75 -0.75 -5.63
C LEU A 40 0.31 -1.72 -4.53
N ARG A 41 -0.08 -1.20 -3.36
CA ARG A 41 -0.56 -2.04 -2.26
C ARG A 41 -1.78 -2.87 -2.66
N ARG A 42 -2.69 -2.31 -3.47
CA ARG A 42 -3.88 -3.01 -3.94
C ARG A 42 -3.52 -4.11 -4.93
N MET A 43 -2.60 -3.83 -5.87
CA MET A 43 -2.05 -4.85 -6.76
C MET A 43 -1.42 -6.00 -5.96
N ASP A 44 -0.57 -5.69 -4.98
CA ASP A 44 0.05 -6.70 -4.11
C ASP A 44 -1.00 -7.55 -3.39
N ALA A 45 -2.04 -6.93 -2.82
CA ALA A 45 -3.11 -7.64 -2.13
C ALA A 45 -3.92 -8.58 -3.05
N VAL A 46 -4.09 -8.21 -4.32
CA VAL A 46 -4.78 -9.05 -5.32
C VAL A 46 -3.89 -10.19 -5.78
N LEU A 47 -2.58 -9.96 -5.88
CA LEU A 47 -1.59 -10.96 -6.28
C LEU A 47 -1.15 -11.88 -5.13
N GLU A 48 -1.43 -11.51 -3.88
CA GLU A 48 -1.03 -12.25 -2.67
C GLU A 48 -1.46 -13.73 -2.69
N PRO A 49 -2.70 -14.10 -3.08
CA PRO A 49 -3.11 -15.51 -3.19
C PRO A 49 -2.43 -16.27 -4.34
N THR A 50 -2.05 -15.57 -5.41
CA THR A 50 -1.48 -16.17 -6.64
C THR A 50 0.04 -15.97 -6.74
N LYS A 51 0.67 -15.51 -5.66
CA LYS A 51 2.08 -15.10 -5.66
C LYS A 51 3.01 -16.23 -6.10
N GLN A 52 2.75 -17.45 -5.64
CA GLN A 52 3.55 -18.61 -6.02
C GLN A 52 3.45 -18.90 -7.53
N ALA A 53 2.23 -18.88 -8.09
CA ALA A 53 2.02 -19.09 -9.53
C ALA A 53 2.73 -18.04 -10.39
N VAL A 54 2.79 -16.78 -9.93
CA VAL A 54 3.54 -15.71 -10.61
C VAL A 54 5.04 -15.97 -10.57
N LEU A 55 5.59 -16.39 -9.41
CA LEU A 55 7.00 -16.73 -9.27
C LEU A 55 7.40 -17.94 -10.13
N ASP A 56 6.54 -18.96 -10.19
CA ASP A 56 6.76 -20.16 -11.01
C ASP A 56 6.75 -19.81 -12.50
N THR A 57 5.82 -18.94 -12.93
CA THR A 57 5.76 -18.43 -14.31
C THR A 57 7.01 -17.63 -14.67
N LYS A 58 7.47 -16.76 -13.75
CA LYS A 58 8.71 -16.00 -13.93
C LYS A 58 9.92 -16.92 -14.08
N ALA A 59 10.03 -17.96 -13.24
CA ALA A 59 11.12 -18.94 -13.32
C ALA A 59 11.08 -19.80 -14.59
N MET A 60 9.91 -20.06 -15.15
CA MET A 60 9.76 -20.72 -16.45
C MET A 60 10.23 -19.83 -17.60
N LEU A 61 9.84 -18.55 -17.59
CA LEU A 61 10.20 -17.58 -18.62
C LEU A 61 11.70 -17.23 -18.60
N ASP A 62 12.32 -17.15 -17.43
CA ASP A 62 13.77 -16.90 -17.30
C ASP A 62 14.65 -18.06 -17.82
N LYS A 63 14.07 -19.25 -17.99
CA LYS A 63 14.78 -20.45 -18.49
C LYS A 63 14.57 -20.70 -19.98
N ALA A 64 13.65 -19.97 -20.61
CA ALA A 64 13.38 -20.02 -22.05
C ALA A 64 14.30 -19.05 -22.80
#